data_AF-A0A182UPL2-F1
#
_entry.id   AF-A0A182UPL2-F1
#
_cell.length_a   1.000
_cell.length_b   1.000
_cell.length_c   1.000
_cell.angle_alpha   90.00
_cell.angle_beta   90.00
_cell.angle_gamma   90.00
#
_symmetry.space_group_name_H-M   'P 1'
#
loop_
_entity.id
_entity.type
_entity.pdbx_description
1 polymer ?
#
loop_
_entity_poly.entity_id
_entity_poly.type
_entity_poly.pdbx_seq_one_letter_code
_entity_poly.pdbx_strand_id
1 'polypeptide(L)'
;MYGCPLTKSDEIGRHFVATKTIEKDTILFSENPLVIGPKWNLVDYEQRSTVVPCVGCFTDCQLGQFYCELCRWPACKPDCPGLLST
;
A
#
# COMPACT_ATOMS: atom_id res chain seq x y z
N MET A 1 -0.92 -15.13 -13.82
CA MET A 1 -1.82 -15.27 -12.67
C MET A 1 -1.96 -16.76 -12.38
N TYR A 2 -1.49 -17.24 -11.23
CA TYR A 2 -1.75 -18.62 -10.83
C TYR A 2 -3.27 -18.73 -10.59
N GLY A 3 -3.96 -19.53 -11.40
CA GLY A 3 -5.41 -19.65 -11.39
C GLY A 3 -5.89 -20.29 -10.08
N CYS A 4 -6.09 -19.47 -9.06
CA CYS A 4 -6.63 -19.83 -7.77
C CYS A 4 -8.13 -19.47 -7.81
N PRO A 5 -9.05 -20.43 -8.02
CA PRO A 5 -10.48 -20.13 -8.05
C PRO A 5 -10.97 -19.67 -6.68
N LEU A 6 -11.95 -18.76 -6.71
CA LEU A 6 -12.66 -18.30 -5.52
C LEU A 6 -13.77 -19.31 -5.18
N THR A 7 -13.65 -19.94 -4.01
CA THR A 7 -14.61 -20.90 -3.43
C THR A 7 -15.22 -20.33 -2.15
N LYS A 8 -16.26 -20.94 -1.59
CA LYS A 8 -16.88 -20.58 -0.29
C LYS A 8 -17.04 -21.84 0.60
N SER A 9 -16.77 -21.73 1.90
CA SER A 9 -17.18 -22.71 2.92
C SER A 9 -17.95 -22.04 4.06
N ASP A 10 -18.61 -22.84 4.90
CA ASP A 10 -19.39 -22.31 6.04
C ASP A 10 -18.51 -21.83 7.21
N GLU A 11 -17.29 -22.36 7.31
CA GLU A 11 -16.36 -22.05 8.42
C GLU A 11 -15.62 -20.72 8.22
N ILE A 12 -15.15 -20.43 7.00
CA ILE A 12 -14.28 -19.28 6.69
C ILE A 12 -14.83 -18.34 5.61
N GLY A 13 -15.94 -18.70 4.96
CA GLY A 13 -16.49 -17.92 3.87
C GLY A 13 -15.67 -18.05 2.58
N ARG A 14 -15.54 -16.94 1.83
CA ARG A 14 -14.90 -16.92 0.51
C ARG A 14 -13.39 -16.97 0.59
N HIS A 15 -12.76 -17.85 -0.17
CA HIS A 15 -11.32 -18.07 -0.14
C HIS A 15 -10.81 -18.59 -1.49
N PHE A 16 -9.51 -18.43 -1.71
CA PHE A 16 -8.81 -18.95 -2.89
C PHE A 16 -8.24 -20.34 -2.62
N VAL A 17 -8.32 -21.26 -3.60
CA VAL A 17 -7.83 -22.65 -3.47
C VAL A 17 -6.75 -22.94 -4.50
N ALA A 18 -5.59 -23.46 -4.07
CA ALA A 18 -4.51 -23.83 -4.98
C ALA A 18 -4.97 -24.94 -5.94
N THR A 19 -4.74 -24.76 -7.25
CA THR A 19 -5.09 -25.74 -8.30
C THR A 19 -3.94 -26.66 -8.70
N LYS A 20 -2.75 -26.42 -8.14
CA LYS A 20 -1.52 -27.17 -8.39
C LYS A 20 -0.55 -27.00 -7.24
N THR A 21 0.49 -27.82 -7.21
CA THR A 21 1.63 -27.64 -6.30
C THR A 21 2.24 -26.25 -6.48
N ILE A 22 2.50 -25.58 -5.35
CA ILE A 22 3.13 -24.26 -5.28
C ILE A 22 4.55 -24.49 -4.78
N GLU A 23 5.52 -24.22 -5.64
CA GLU A 23 6.93 -24.28 -5.25
C GLU A 23 7.27 -23.11 -4.30
N LYS A 24 8.30 -23.31 -3.49
CA LYS A 24 8.82 -22.25 -2.62
C LYS A 24 9.13 -21.00 -3.43
N ASP A 25 8.86 -19.83 -2.85
CA ASP A 25 9.11 -18.51 -3.44
C ASP A 25 8.25 -18.18 -4.69
N THR A 26 7.20 -18.96 -4.96
CA THR A 26 6.23 -18.66 -6.02
C THR A 26 5.36 -17.45 -5.68
N ILE A 27 5.36 -16.44 -6.55
CA ILE A 27 4.41 -15.32 -6.49
C ILE A 27 3.03 -15.79 -6.96
N LEU A 28 2.06 -15.92 -6.06
CA LEU A 28 0.70 -16.39 -6.37
C LEU A 28 -0.11 -15.36 -7.16
N PHE A 29 -0.16 -14.12 -6.67
CA PHE A 29 -0.75 -12.99 -7.37
C PHE A 29 -0.07 -11.69 -6.95
N SER A 30 -0.19 -10.69 -7.82
CA SER A 30 0.21 -9.30 -7.58
C SER A 30 -0.92 -8.44 -8.10
N GLU A 31 -1.34 -7.47 -7.31
CA GLU A 31 -2.38 -6.53 -7.69
C GLU A 31 -1.97 -5.12 -7.29
N ASN A 32 -2.46 -4.13 -8.05
CA ASN A 32 -2.39 -2.75 -7.61
C ASN A 32 -3.51 -2.52 -6.60
N PRO A 33 -3.26 -1.81 -5.49
CA PRO A 33 -4.29 -1.49 -4.52
C PRO A 33 -5.40 -0.66 -5.16
N LEU A 34 -6.65 -0.89 -4.71
CA LEU A 34 -7.81 -0.16 -5.24
C LEU A 34 -7.83 1.31 -4.83
N VAL A 35 -7.45 1.58 -3.59
CA VAL A 35 -7.31 2.93 -3.02
C VAL A 35 -6.09 2.94 -2.12
N ILE A 36 -5.30 4.00 -2.19
CA ILE A 36 -4.15 4.19 -1.32
C ILE A 36 -4.31 5.54 -0.63
N GLY A 37 -4.05 5.55 0.67
CA GLY A 37 -4.06 6.76 1.47
C GLY A 37 -3.04 6.63 2.60
N PRO A 38 -2.47 7.76 3.03
CA PRO A 38 -1.52 7.72 4.12
C PRO A 38 -2.24 7.44 5.46
N LYS A 39 -1.67 6.55 6.28
CA LYS A 39 -2.16 6.30 7.65
C LYS A 39 -1.71 7.45 8.55
N TRP A 40 -2.66 8.13 9.20
CA TRP A 40 -2.29 9.01 10.32
C TRP A 40 -1.87 8.13 11.50
N ASN A 41 -0.70 8.43 12.04
CA ASN A 41 -0.14 7.73 13.19
C ASN A 41 -0.93 8.11 14.45
N LEU A 42 -1.93 7.31 14.81
CA LEU A 42 -2.88 7.64 15.90
C LEU A 42 -2.36 7.24 17.30
N VAL A 43 -1.34 6.40 17.40
CA VAL A 43 -0.74 5.98 18.68
C VAL A 43 0.51 6.80 19.01
N ASP A 44 0.70 7.13 20.29
CA ASP A 44 1.71 8.07 20.80
C ASP A 44 3.15 7.81 20.35
N TYR A 45 3.51 6.55 20.10
CA TYR A 45 4.85 6.21 19.61
C TYR A 45 5.02 6.53 18.11
N GLU A 46 3.98 6.27 17.30
CA GLU A 46 4.01 6.51 15.86
C GLU A 46 3.97 8.02 15.54
N GLN A 47 3.36 8.83 16.41
CA GLN A 47 3.39 10.30 16.30
C GLN A 47 4.79 10.90 16.43
N ARG A 48 5.74 10.16 17.04
CA ARG A 48 7.13 10.60 17.19
C ARG A 48 7.99 10.26 15.96
N SER A 49 7.44 9.52 15.01
CA SER A 49 8.18 9.23 13.78
C SER A 49 8.32 10.50 12.95
N THR A 50 9.56 10.91 12.70
CA THR A 50 9.85 11.96 11.71
C THR A 50 9.76 11.44 10.28
N VAL A 51 9.58 10.13 10.11
CA VAL A 51 9.46 9.45 8.81
C VAL A 51 8.03 9.00 8.59
N VAL A 52 7.47 9.37 7.44
CA VAL A 52 6.13 9.00 7.01
C VAL A 52 6.14 8.62 5.52
N PRO A 53 5.14 7.86 5.03
CA PRO A 53 5.05 7.57 3.60
C PRO A 53 4.70 8.84 2.81
N CYS A 54 5.40 9.03 1.69
CA CYS A 54 5.05 10.01 0.67
C CYS A 54 3.64 9.73 0.15
N VAL A 55 2.77 10.74 0.08
CA VAL A 55 1.39 10.56 -0.40
C VAL A 55 1.32 10.16 -1.88
N GLY A 56 2.34 10.47 -2.67
CA GLY A 56 2.36 10.15 -4.11
C GLY A 56 2.90 8.75 -4.42
N CYS A 57 4.08 8.41 -3.91
CA CYS A 57 4.79 7.18 -4.30
C CYS A 57 5.03 6.19 -3.16
N PHE A 58 4.56 6.50 -1.94
CA PHE A 58 4.64 5.63 -0.76
C PHE A 58 6.04 5.29 -0.26
N THR A 59 7.08 5.88 -0.84
CA THR A 59 8.44 5.80 -0.27
C THR A 59 8.52 6.63 1.01
N ASP A 60 9.40 6.24 1.92
CA ASP A 60 9.68 7.00 3.13
C ASP A 60 10.11 8.45 2.83
N CYS A 61 9.58 9.41 3.57
CA CYS A 61 9.97 10.81 3.51
C CYS A 61 9.97 11.46 4.91
N GLN A 62 10.77 12.52 5.06
CA GLN A 62 10.86 13.26 6.32
C GLN A 62 9.74 14.31 6.41
N LEU A 63 9.15 14.43 7.60
CA LEU A 63 8.30 15.56 7.94
C LEU A 63 9.09 16.88 7.81
N GLY A 64 8.40 17.96 7.45
CA GLY A 64 9.03 19.29 7.39
C GLY A 64 9.60 19.71 6.04
N GLN A 65 9.88 18.78 5.12
CA GLN A 65 10.62 19.09 3.89
C GLN A 65 9.72 19.50 2.71
N PHE A 66 8.90 18.56 2.21
CA PHE A 66 8.03 18.79 1.06
C PHE A 66 6.62 18.31 1.36
N TYR A 67 5.64 18.94 0.71
CA TYR A 67 4.23 18.67 0.92
C TYR A 67 3.49 18.70 -0.41
N CYS A 68 2.49 17.84 -0.57
CA CYS A 68 1.53 17.94 -1.65
C CYS A 68 0.81 19.28 -1.61
N GLU A 69 0.67 19.94 -2.75
CA GLU A 69 0.00 21.25 -2.85
C GLU A 69 -1.50 21.18 -2.58
N LEU A 70 -2.13 20.02 -2.80
CA LEU A 70 -3.57 19.82 -2.65
C LEU A 70 -3.97 19.46 -1.21
N CYS A 71 -3.38 18.40 -0.66
CA CYS A 71 -3.78 17.87 0.65
C CYS A 71 -2.83 18.22 1.79
N ARG A 72 -1.68 18.86 1.49
CA ARG A 72 -0.61 19.19 2.45
C ARG A 72 0.03 17.98 3.14
N TRP A 73 -0.23 16.75 2.68
CA TRP A 73 0.49 15.58 3.18
C TRP A 73 1.97 15.62 2.76
N PRO A 74 2.90 15.14 3.60
CA PRO A 74 4.30 14.98 3.25
C PRO A 74 4.57 14.29 1.91
N ALA A 75 5.58 14.78 1.21
CA ALA A 75 6.06 14.23 -0.05
C ALA A 75 7.58 14.01 0.01
N CYS A 76 8.08 13.04 -0.74
CA CYS A 76 9.53 12.79 -0.82
C CYS A 76 10.27 13.87 -1.60
N LYS A 77 9.60 14.54 -2.56
CA LYS A 77 10.13 15.64 -3.36
C LYS A 77 8.99 16.44 -4.01
N PRO A 78 9.22 17.70 -4.44
CA PRO A 78 8.18 18.54 -5.05
C PRO A 78 7.58 17.95 -6.33
N ASP A 79 8.38 17.26 -7.13
CA ASP A 79 8.03 16.66 -8.43
C ASP A 79 7.82 15.14 -8.33
N CYS A 80 7.31 14.64 -7.20
CA CYS A 80 7.04 13.22 -7.01
C CYS A 80 6.05 12.73 -8.11
N PRO A 81 6.40 11.71 -8.92
CA PRO A 81 5.54 11.25 -10.02
C PRO A 81 4.13 10.86 -9.59
N GLY A 82 3.98 10.31 -8.39
CA GLY A 82 2.67 9.97 -7.83
C GLY A 82 1.83 11.15 -7.34
N LEU A 83 2.34 12.40 -7.41
CA LEU A 83 1.56 13.61 -7.22
C LEU A 83 0.99 14.16 -8.52
N LEU A 84 1.46 13.67 -9.67
CA LEU A 84 0.96 14.10 -10.97
C LEU A 84 -0.41 13.45 -11.20
N SER A 85 -1.46 14.28 -11.31
CA SER A 85 -2.78 13.83 -11.73
C SER A 85 -2.79 13.65 -13.25
N THR A 86 -2.50 12.43 -13.72
CA THR A 86 -2.81 12.01 -15.09
C THR A 86 -3.97 11.04 -15.10
#